data_AF-A0A8B8EBM5-F1
#
_entry.id   AF-A0A8B8EBM5-F1
#
_cell.length_a   1.000
_cell.length_b   1.000
_cell.length_c   1.000
_cell.angle_alpha   90.00
_cell.angle_beta   90.00
_cell.angle_gamma   90.00
#
_symmetry.space_group_name_H-M   'P 1'
#
loop_
_entity.id
_entity.type
_entity.pdbx_description
1 polymer ?
#
loop_
_entity_poly.entity_id
_entity_poly.type
_entity_poly.pdbx_seq_one_letter_code
_entity_poly.pdbx_strand_id
1 'polypeptide(L)'
;MSIGRTIEKYLRRLLQWRTVFVAFLLPLLLLPIALSESKIARAAYGVLIIAIFWVFEVLPLAVTSLLPVLIFPLLGVAKVSAVCSSYFKDTLMLFLGSLIVAVAVEKWNLHKRIALRALTLVGPNPRWLMLGIMLPCWFLSMWMSNTATTAMMVPILGAILHVMRESMTQEPMEATELVEEPENPEANGSTVVETLEGEEVVVRGREKDEESRDVDLGTTTPTGQFIRLTKTFALCTAFAANIGGMATLTGTPPNIILKTIADEIFEKVGSDSGISFANWLIIGFPLSLICLLFTWFWLQFFYSGERCFKNESETYESVRVYLRRAYNRLGPMTFQEKVVLIVFVVLALLWMTRNPQVVPGWGNLFKKGYTGDSIAAVLITAFLFAFPSHIPCLHKAKKGDEENGEEADLSEEERWKFQPLLDWDTVNQKIPWGVLLLMGGGFAVAEACESSGLSEWVSSQLADVMEGMSTLWAALLLSFMVAAATNVTSNTATATLFLPIVGDLAINLEIHPLSFMIPVAISCSFAFLLPVGTPPNAIVFSTGYLKVKDMVIGGSLVNLVTVFILILAMAAWITPFYNLNEFPQVFLTAKNSSVVSMNETYAMVNASYALISP
;
A
#
# COMPACT_ATOMS: atom_id res chain seq x y z
N MET A 1 10.24 -34.27 31.83
CA MET A 1 9.80 -33.86 30.47
C MET A 1 8.29 -33.70 30.31
N SER A 2 7.43 -34.45 31.03
CA SER A 2 5.96 -34.35 30.91
C SER A 2 5.38 -33.00 31.39
N ILE A 3 5.81 -32.50 32.56
CA ILE A 3 5.30 -31.25 33.16
C ILE A 3 5.60 -30.01 32.30
N GLY A 4 6.78 -29.95 31.67
CA GLY A 4 7.16 -28.83 30.79
C GLY A 4 6.27 -28.69 29.56
N ARG A 5 5.88 -29.81 28.93
CA ARG A 5 4.94 -29.81 27.78
C ARG A 5 3.52 -29.44 28.19
N THR A 6 3.11 -29.78 29.41
CA THR A 6 1.79 -29.40 29.96
C THR A 6 1.76 -27.90 30.29
N ILE A 7 2.80 -27.36 30.93
CA ILE A 7 2.96 -25.93 31.19
C ILE A 7 2.99 -25.15 29.87
N GLU A 8 3.71 -25.61 28.87
CA GLU A 8 3.77 -24.98 27.55
C GLU A 8 2.40 -24.99 26.83
N LYS A 9 1.64 -26.08 26.93
CA LYS A 9 0.25 -26.14 26.42
C LYS A 9 -0.67 -25.18 27.16
N TYR A 10 -0.56 -25.07 28.48
CA TYR A 10 -1.36 -24.12 29.28
C TYR A 10 -0.96 -22.68 28.99
N LEU A 11 0.34 -22.37 28.85
CA LEU A 11 0.83 -21.05 28.46
C LEU A 11 0.34 -20.67 27.06
N ARG A 12 0.39 -21.57 26.08
CA ARG A 12 -0.16 -21.34 24.73
C ARG A 12 -1.67 -21.09 24.77
N ARG A 13 -2.42 -21.84 25.59
CA ARG A 13 -3.85 -21.58 25.80
C ARG A 13 -4.09 -20.24 26.48
N LEU A 14 -3.33 -19.88 27.50
CA LEU A 14 -3.45 -18.59 28.19
C LEU A 14 -3.09 -17.41 27.27
N LEU A 15 -2.12 -17.60 26.37
CA LEU A 15 -1.78 -16.69 25.28
C LEU A 15 -2.91 -16.53 24.24
N GLN A 16 -3.77 -17.55 24.03
CA GLN A 16 -4.97 -17.41 23.20
C GLN A 16 -6.06 -16.56 23.89
N TRP A 17 -6.14 -16.61 25.23
CA TRP A 17 -7.02 -15.75 26.01
C TRP A 17 -6.47 -14.34 26.21
N ARG A 18 -5.17 -14.10 25.92
CA ARG A 18 -4.53 -12.78 26.03
C ARG A 18 -5.33 -11.72 25.28
N THR A 19 -5.82 -12.02 24.09
CA THR A 19 -6.62 -11.09 23.29
C THR A 19 -7.91 -10.70 24.01
N VAL A 20 -8.61 -11.66 24.61
CA VAL A 20 -9.82 -11.42 25.40
C VAL A 20 -9.49 -10.64 26.67
N PHE A 21 -8.44 -11.00 27.39
CA PHE A 21 -8.01 -10.27 28.58
C PHE A 21 -7.63 -8.83 28.23
N VAL A 22 -6.84 -8.58 27.18
CA VAL A 22 -6.48 -7.23 26.78
C VAL A 22 -7.72 -6.46 26.30
N ALA A 23 -8.65 -7.09 25.58
CA ALA A 23 -9.86 -6.43 25.09
C ALA A 23 -10.78 -5.92 26.22
N PHE A 24 -10.88 -6.64 27.33
CA PHE A 24 -11.82 -6.28 28.43
C PHE A 24 -11.12 -5.68 29.65
N LEU A 25 -9.96 -6.20 30.04
CA LEU A 25 -9.25 -5.80 31.26
C LEU A 25 -8.52 -4.47 31.06
N LEU A 26 -8.01 -4.18 29.86
CA LEU A 26 -7.33 -2.90 29.62
C LEU A 26 -8.27 -1.70 29.65
N PRO A 27 -9.45 -1.70 28.98
CA PRO A 27 -10.40 -0.59 29.13
C PRO A 27 -10.87 -0.41 30.58
N LEU A 28 -10.99 -1.50 31.35
CA LEU A 28 -11.35 -1.45 32.76
C LEU A 28 -10.22 -0.87 33.63
N LEU A 29 -8.96 -1.24 33.35
CA LEU A 29 -7.79 -0.73 34.05
C LEU A 29 -7.60 0.78 33.83
N LEU A 30 -7.86 1.26 32.61
CA LEU A 30 -7.74 2.67 32.25
C LEU A 30 -9.01 3.48 32.59
N LEU A 31 -10.07 2.85 33.09
CA LEU A 31 -11.35 3.49 33.41
C LEU A 31 -11.24 4.72 34.33
N PRO A 32 -10.31 4.81 35.31
CA PRO A 32 -10.13 6.03 36.09
C PRO A 32 -9.86 7.27 35.24
N ILE A 33 -9.19 7.13 34.09
CA ILE A 33 -8.93 8.23 33.15
C ILE A 33 -10.25 8.67 32.47
N ALA A 34 -11.10 7.72 32.12
CA ALA A 34 -12.41 7.98 31.51
C ALA A 34 -13.39 8.70 32.45
N LEU A 35 -13.28 8.45 33.76
CA LEU A 35 -14.13 9.06 34.79
C LEU A 35 -13.67 10.47 35.21
N SER A 36 -12.53 10.95 34.68
CA SER A 36 -12.07 12.31 34.91
C SER A 36 -13.09 13.35 34.41
N GLU A 37 -13.15 14.51 35.04
CA GLU A 37 -13.97 15.65 34.58
C GLU A 37 -13.40 16.30 33.32
N SER A 38 -12.10 16.14 33.07
CA SER A 38 -11.42 16.75 31.93
C SER A 38 -11.78 16.07 30.61
N LYS A 39 -12.24 16.87 29.64
CA LYS A 39 -12.50 16.44 28.27
C LYS A 39 -11.24 15.85 27.59
N ILE A 40 -10.06 16.41 27.88
CA ILE A 40 -8.77 15.93 27.40
C ILE A 40 -8.49 14.52 27.89
N ALA A 41 -8.72 14.26 29.19
CA ALA A 41 -8.48 12.94 29.78
C ALA A 41 -9.41 11.88 29.17
N ARG A 42 -10.69 12.21 28.96
CA ARG A 42 -11.66 11.31 28.31
C ARG A 42 -11.28 10.98 26.87
N ALA A 43 -10.82 11.98 26.11
CA ALA A 43 -10.30 11.73 24.77
C ALA A 43 -9.03 10.87 24.81
N ALA A 44 -8.09 11.16 25.72
CA ALA A 44 -6.86 10.39 25.89
C ALA A 44 -7.14 8.92 26.18
N TYR A 45 -8.12 8.63 27.05
CA TYR A 45 -8.57 7.26 27.30
C TYR A 45 -9.01 6.55 26.02
N GLY A 46 -9.86 7.19 25.22
CA GLY A 46 -10.34 6.60 23.97
C GLY A 46 -9.23 6.37 22.95
N VAL A 47 -8.36 7.37 22.77
CA VAL A 47 -7.20 7.28 21.87
C VAL A 47 -6.24 6.19 22.32
N LEU A 48 -5.95 6.07 23.62
CA LEU A 48 -5.07 5.02 24.15
C LEU A 48 -5.63 3.63 23.92
N ILE A 49 -6.94 3.41 24.14
CA ILE A 49 -7.56 2.11 23.85
C ILE A 49 -7.44 1.77 22.37
N ILE A 50 -7.80 2.70 21.50
CA ILE A 50 -7.77 2.48 20.05
C ILE A 50 -6.32 2.23 19.59
N ALA A 51 -5.37 3.03 20.06
CA ALA A 51 -3.95 2.88 19.75
C ALA A 51 -3.41 1.52 20.19
N ILE A 52 -3.70 1.09 21.42
CA ILE A 52 -3.25 -0.21 21.93
C ILE A 52 -3.93 -1.34 21.15
N PHE A 53 -5.21 -1.21 20.79
CA PHE A 53 -5.91 -2.20 20.00
C PHE A 53 -5.37 -2.31 18.57
N TRP A 54 -4.93 -1.20 17.96
CA TRP A 54 -4.24 -1.21 16.67
C TRP A 54 -2.83 -1.80 16.74
N VAL A 55 -2.04 -1.42 17.75
CA VAL A 55 -0.65 -1.88 17.90
C VAL A 55 -0.59 -3.39 18.21
N PHE A 56 -1.47 -3.88 19.08
CA PHE A 56 -1.50 -5.29 19.46
C PHE A 56 -2.50 -6.13 18.66
N GLU A 57 -3.17 -5.53 17.68
CA GLU A 57 -4.23 -6.16 16.86
C GLU A 57 -5.21 -6.98 17.70
N VAL A 58 -5.68 -6.39 18.81
CA VAL A 58 -6.57 -7.05 19.78
C VAL A 58 -7.89 -7.44 19.11
N LEU A 59 -8.38 -6.60 18.21
CA LEU A 59 -9.49 -6.88 17.31
C LEU A 59 -9.01 -6.64 15.86
N PRO A 60 -9.70 -7.21 14.85
CA PRO A 60 -9.39 -6.90 13.45
C PRO A 60 -9.38 -5.39 13.24
N LEU A 61 -8.39 -4.87 12.51
CA LEU A 61 -8.18 -3.42 12.35
C LEU A 61 -9.46 -2.68 11.94
N ALA A 62 -10.26 -3.27 11.04
CA ALA A 62 -11.55 -2.72 10.62
C ALA A 62 -12.54 -2.53 11.78
N VAL A 63 -12.62 -3.49 12.70
CA VAL A 63 -13.53 -3.47 13.86
C VAL A 63 -13.04 -2.46 14.90
N THR A 64 -11.74 -2.46 15.20
CA THR A 64 -11.12 -1.44 16.08
C THR A 64 -11.40 -0.03 15.56
N SER A 65 -11.40 0.13 14.24
CA SER A 65 -11.64 1.42 13.60
C SER A 65 -13.08 1.90 13.69
N LEU A 66 -14.04 1.08 14.11
CA LEU A 66 -15.41 1.50 14.41
C LEU A 66 -15.58 1.97 15.86
N LEU A 67 -14.64 1.63 16.75
CA LEU A 67 -14.70 2.02 18.16
C LEU A 67 -14.79 3.53 18.41
N PRO A 68 -14.19 4.44 17.61
CA PRO A 68 -14.42 5.88 17.75
C PRO A 68 -15.90 6.28 17.82
N VAL A 69 -16.76 5.64 17.01
CA VAL A 69 -18.21 5.91 16.96
C VAL A 69 -18.90 5.57 18.28
N LEU A 70 -18.36 4.59 19.00
CA LEU A 70 -18.85 4.17 20.30
C LEU A 70 -18.25 5.01 21.42
N ILE A 71 -16.91 5.08 21.48
CA ILE A 71 -16.17 5.57 22.63
C ILE A 71 -16.32 7.09 22.79
N PHE A 72 -16.07 7.87 21.73
CA PHE A 72 -16.02 9.33 21.87
C PHE A 72 -17.37 9.96 22.22
N PRO A 73 -18.50 9.52 21.63
CA PRO A 73 -19.81 10.02 22.04
C PRO A 73 -20.21 9.59 23.46
N LEU A 74 -19.93 8.34 23.85
CA LEU A 74 -20.26 7.87 25.21
C LEU A 74 -19.49 8.62 26.29
N LEU A 75 -18.26 9.04 25.99
CA LEU A 75 -17.44 9.84 26.91
C LEU A 75 -17.77 11.35 26.86
N GLY A 76 -18.71 11.77 26.02
CA GLY A 76 -19.07 13.18 25.85
C GLY A 76 -17.97 14.03 25.18
N VAL A 77 -17.07 13.41 24.42
CA VAL A 77 -15.97 14.10 23.73
C VAL A 77 -16.49 14.79 22.46
N ALA A 78 -17.24 14.06 21.65
CA ALA A 78 -17.77 14.53 20.36
C ALA A 78 -19.19 14.05 20.12
N LYS A 79 -19.98 14.80 19.33
CA LYS A 79 -21.35 14.40 18.95
C LYS A 79 -21.30 13.20 18.00
N VAL A 80 -22.24 12.26 18.15
CA VAL A 80 -22.35 11.07 17.28
C VAL A 80 -22.31 11.43 15.79
N SER A 81 -23.10 12.44 15.38
CA SER A 81 -23.16 12.87 13.97
C SER A 81 -21.83 13.39 13.44
N ALA A 82 -21.04 14.08 14.27
CA ALA A 82 -19.71 14.57 13.88
C ALA A 82 -18.75 13.39 13.68
N VAL A 83 -18.72 12.46 14.64
CA VAL A 83 -17.86 11.26 14.58
C VAL A 83 -18.21 10.38 13.38
N CYS A 84 -19.50 10.17 13.09
CA CYS A 84 -19.93 9.40 11.91
C CYS A 84 -19.58 10.09 10.59
N SER A 85 -19.65 11.42 10.53
CA SER A 85 -19.33 12.19 9.32
C SER A 85 -17.84 12.08 8.94
N SER A 86 -16.96 11.85 9.93
CA SER A 86 -15.54 11.59 9.68
C SER A 86 -15.27 10.35 8.82
N TYR A 87 -16.21 9.40 8.71
CA TYR A 87 -16.06 8.21 7.87
C TYR A 87 -16.38 8.44 6.38
N PHE A 88 -16.85 9.63 6.00
CA PHE A 88 -17.26 9.93 4.63
C PHE A 88 -16.67 11.26 4.13
N LYS A 89 -15.35 11.40 4.23
CA LYS A 89 -14.59 12.56 3.75
C LYS A 89 -14.26 12.45 2.25
N ASP A 90 -14.04 13.60 1.60
CA ASP A 90 -13.67 13.71 0.17
C ASP A 90 -12.47 12.82 -0.20
N THR A 91 -11.45 12.83 0.64
CA THR A 91 -10.22 12.04 0.52
C THR A 91 -10.47 10.53 0.56
N LEU A 92 -11.47 10.08 1.32
CA LEU A 92 -11.87 8.67 1.31
C LEU A 92 -12.54 8.29 -0.02
N MET A 93 -13.36 9.19 -0.59
CA MET A 93 -13.98 8.98 -1.90
C MET A 93 -12.96 8.95 -3.03
N LEU A 94 -11.93 9.81 -2.95
CA LEU A 94 -10.76 9.74 -3.84
C LEU A 94 -10.09 8.37 -3.78
N PHE A 95 -9.80 7.88 -2.57
CA PHE A 95 -9.12 6.60 -2.38
C PHE A 95 -9.97 5.41 -2.84
N LEU A 96 -11.29 5.42 -2.54
CA LEU A 96 -12.23 4.42 -3.02
C LEU A 96 -12.26 4.36 -4.56
N GLY A 97 -12.39 5.51 -5.24
CA GLY A 97 -12.39 5.57 -6.70
C GLY A 97 -11.08 5.06 -7.30
N SER A 98 -9.92 5.38 -6.70
CA SER A 98 -8.64 4.84 -7.17
C SER A 98 -8.52 3.32 -7.00
N LEU A 99 -9.06 2.77 -5.90
CA LEU A 99 -9.09 1.32 -5.69
C LEU A 99 -9.97 0.61 -6.72
N ILE A 100 -11.12 1.18 -7.07
CA ILE A 100 -12.01 0.62 -8.10
C ILE A 100 -11.32 0.59 -9.47
N VAL A 101 -10.60 1.65 -9.81
CA VAL A 101 -9.81 1.71 -11.06
C VAL A 101 -8.67 0.70 -11.05
N ALA A 102 -7.99 0.52 -9.91
CA ALA A 102 -6.99 -0.52 -9.74
C ALA A 102 -7.59 -1.93 -9.93
N VAL A 103 -8.79 -2.18 -9.41
CA VAL A 103 -9.51 -3.45 -9.63
C VAL A 103 -9.83 -3.67 -11.12
N ALA A 104 -10.16 -2.63 -11.88
CA ALA A 104 -10.35 -2.76 -13.33
C ALA A 104 -9.03 -3.12 -14.06
N VAL A 105 -7.91 -2.49 -13.70
CA VAL A 105 -6.57 -2.83 -14.21
C VAL A 105 -6.20 -4.28 -13.88
N GLU A 106 -6.64 -4.77 -12.72
CA GLU A 106 -6.46 -6.15 -12.31
C GLU A 106 -7.34 -7.13 -13.11
N LYS A 107 -8.66 -6.87 -13.18
CA LYS A 107 -9.65 -7.72 -13.85
C LYS A 107 -9.26 -8.01 -15.29
N TRP A 108 -8.74 -7.01 -16.00
CA TRP A 108 -8.34 -7.12 -17.40
C TRP A 108 -6.87 -7.50 -17.61
N ASN A 109 -6.16 -7.97 -16.58
CA ASN A 109 -4.76 -8.42 -16.64
C ASN A 109 -3.75 -7.40 -17.21
N LEU A 110 -4.11 -6.13 -17.29
CA LEU A 110 -3.24 -5.06 -17.82
C LEU A 110 -1.95 -4.95 -17.00
N HIS A 111 -2.03 -5.10 -15.68
CA HIS A 111 -0.89 -5.16 -14.77
C HIS A 111 0.13 -6.26 -15.14
N LYS A 112 -0.31 -7.47 -15.52
CA LYS A 112 0.58 -8.57 -15.96
C LYS A 112 1.32 -8.19 -17.24
N ARG A 113 0.63 -7.56 -18.19
CA ARG A 113 1.24 -7.09 -19.45
C ARG A 113 2.32 -6.05 -19.17
N ILE A 114 2.04 -5.08 -18.29
CA ILE A 114 3.01 -4.05 -17.89
C ILE A 114 4.24 -4.69 -17.22
N ALA A 115 4.02 -5.60 -16.26
CA ALA A 115 5.10 -6.26 -15.52
C ALA A 115 5.99 -7.14 -16.42
N LEU A 116 5.39 -8.01 -17.23
CA LEU A 116 6.14 -8.86 -18.16
C LEU A 116 6.85 -8.05 -19.23
N ARG A 117 6.22 -6.98 -19.75
CA ARG A 117 6.86 -6.10 -20.72
C ARG A 117 8.13 -5.46 -20.14
N ALA A 118 8.06 -4.91 -18.94
CA ALA A 118 9.21 -4.33 -18.26
C ALA A 118 10.32 -5.36 -18.02
N LEU A 119 9.98 -6.56 -17.56
CA LEU A 119 10.94 -7.66 -17.38
C LEU A 119 11.62 -8.07 -18.70
N THR A 120 10.89 -8.08 -19.81
CA THR A 120 11.49 -8.38 -21.13
C THR A 120 12.39 -7.26 -21.67
N LEU A 121 12.20 -6.01 -21.24
CA LEU A 121 13.01 -4.86 -21.68
C LEU A 121 14.36 -4.79 -20.94
N VAL A 122 14.34 -5.08 -19.64
CA VAL A 122 15.54 -4.95 -18.78
C VAL A 122 16.56 -6.08 -19.04
N GLY A 123 16.08 -7.25 -19.48
CA GLY A 123 16.91 -8.39 -19.87
C GLY A 123 17.25 -9.33 -18.69
N PRO A 124 17.92 -10.46 -18.99
CA PRO A 124 18.02 -11.57 -18.04
C PRO A 124 19.20 -11.49 -17.07
N ASN A 125 20.11 -10.52 -17.27
CA ASN A 125 21.26 -10.32 -16.38
C ASN A 125 20.78 -10.07 -14.93
N PRO A 126 21.25 -10.79 -13.90
CA PRO A 126 20.66 -10.72 -12.56
C PRO A 126 20.57 -9.33 -11.94
N ARG A 127 21.60 -8.50 -12.12
CA ARG A 127 21.64 -7.11 -11.63
C ARG A 127 20.49 -6.28 -12.22
N TRP A 128 20.26 -6.47 -13.51
CA TRP A 128 19.20 -5.83 -14.25
C TRP A 128 17.86 -6.50 -13.95
N LEU A 129 17.80 -7.83 -13.87
CA LEU A 129 16.60 -8.58 -13.51
C LEU A 129 16.03 -8.15 -12.15
N MET A 130 16.89 -7.85 -11.15
CA MET A 130 16.47 -7.22 -9.89
C MET A 130 15.73 -5.92 -10.14
N LEU A 131 16.29 -5.02 -10.96
CA LEU A 131 15.62 -3.77 -11.34
C LEU A 131 14.34 -4.04 -12.13
N GLY A 132 14.34 -5.06 -12.99
CA GLY A 132 13.19 -5.51 -13.76
C GLY A 132 12.05 -6.07 -12.90
N ILE A 133 12.35 -6.57 -11.69
CA ILE A 133 11.35 -6.94 -10.67
C ILE A 133 10.91 -5.71 -9.88
N MET A 134 11.86 -4.85 -9.48
CA MET A 134 11.59 -3.67 -8.66
C MET A 134 10.79 -2.60 -9.40
N LEU A 135 11.12 -2.26 -10.65
CA LEU A 135 10.47 -1.18 -11.40
C LEU A 135 8.97 -1.43 -11.63
N PRO A 136 8.51 -2.62 -12.06
CA PRO A 136 7.08 -2.89 -12.19
C PRO A 136 6.36 -2.90 -10.86
N CYS A 137 6.99 -3.47 -9.83
CA CYS A 137 6.42 -3.49 -8.48
C CYS A 137 6.25 -2.06 -7.94
N TRP A 138 7.29 -1.23 -8.06
CA TRP A 138 7.26 0.17 -7.69
C TRP A 138 6.20 0.95 -8.48
N PHE A 139 6.16 0.80 -9.80
CA PHE A 139 5.21 1.50 -10.66
C PHE A 139 3.76 1.09 -10.36
N LEU A 140 3.47 -0.21 -10.27
CA LEU A 140 2.13 -0.70 -9.98
C LEU A 140 1.66 -0.24 -8.58
N SER A 141 2.57 -0.21 -7.60
CA SER A 141 2.24 0.22 -6.25
C SER A 141 1.99 1.73 -6.11
N MET A 142 2.29 2.54 -7.13
CA MET A 142 1.85 3.94 -7.15
C MET A 142 0.34 4.06 -7.36
N TRP A 143 -0.31 3.05 -7.93
CA TRP A 143 -1.71 3.15 -8.36
C TRP A 143 -2.59 2.12 -7.68
N MET A 144 -1.99 0.98 -7.33
CA MET A 144 -2.60 -0.11 -6.60
C MET A 144 -2.05 -0.14 -5.18
N SER A 145 -2.76 -0.79 -4.26
CA SER A 145 -2.24 -0.96 -2.91
C SER A 145 -0.94 -1.79 -2.89
N ASN A 146 -0.05 -1.50 -1.94
CA ASN A 146 1.22 -2.22 -1.79
C ASN A 146 0.99 -3.74 -1.66
N THR A 147 -0.04 -4.13 -0.89
CA THR A 147 -0.46 -5.52 -0.68
C THR A 147 -0.85 -6.20 -1.98
N ALA A 148 -1.73 -5.58 -2.77
CA ALA A 148 -2.22 -6.13 -4.03
C ALA A 148 -1.06 -6.29 -5.03
N THR A 149 -0.21 -5.26 -5.14
CA THR A 149 0.95 -5.28 -6.02
C THR A 149 1.91 -6.42 -5.69
N THR A 150 2.20 -6.61 -4.40
CA THR A 150 3.10 -7.69 -3.96
C THR A 150 2.49 -9.07 -4.22
N ALA A 151 1.21 -9.25 -3.88
CA ALA A 151 0.49 -10.51 -4.12
C ALA A 151 0.48 -10.91 -5.60
N MET A 152 0.40 -9.93 -6.51
CA MET A 152 0.44 -10.15 -7.97
C MET A 152 1.84 -10.47 -8.49
N MET A 153 2.87 -9.86 -7.92
CA MET A 153 4.26 -10.07 -8.34
C MET A 153 4.84 -11.39 -7.84
N VAL A 154 4.36 -11.91 -6.71
CA VAL A 154 4.89 -13.15 -6.09
C VAL A 154 4.75 -14.39 -6.98
N PRO A 155 3.62 -14.67 -7.66
CA PRO A 155 3.54 -15.77 -8.63
C PRO A 155 4.50 -15.62 -9.81
N ILE A 156 4.67 -14.40 -10.33
CA ILE A 156 5.63 -14.10 -11.41
C ILE A 156 7.06 -14.40 -10.94
N LEU A 157 7.38 -13.95 -9.72
CA LEU A 157 8.66 -14.23 -9.08
C LEU A 157 8.87 -15.74 -8.89
N GLY A 158 7.87 -16.45 -8.38
CA GLY A 158 7.93 -17.91 -8.18
C GLY A 158 8.23 -18.66 -9.48
N ALA A 159 7.62 -18.24 -10.59
CA ALA A 159 7.87 -18.85 -11.88
C ALA A 159 9.28 -18.56 -12.43
N ILE A 160 9.79 -17.33 -12.25
CA ILE A 160 11.18 -16.99 -12.60
C ILE A 160 12.16 -17.84 -11.78
N LEU A 161 11.93 -17.96 -10.48
CA LEU A 161 12.78 -18.75 -9.57
C LEU A 161 12.73 -20.25 -9.90
N HIS A 162 11.60 -20.77 -10.34
CA HIS A 162 11.49 -22.16 -10.79
C HIS A 162 12.40 -22.44 -11.99
N VAL A 163 12.29 -21.61 -13.04
CA VAL A 163 13.13 -21.73 -14.25
C VAL A 163 14.61 -21.63 -13.92
N MET A 164 14.97 -20.70 -13.03
CA MET A 164 16.37 -20.55 -12.57
C MET A 164 16.86 -21.75 -11.77
N ARG A 165 15.98 -22.42 -10.99
CA ARG A 165 16.36 -23.63 -10.25
C ARG A 165 16.64 -24.77 -11.21
N GLU A 166 15.76 -24.99 -12.18
CA GLU A 166 15.90 -26.06 -13.17
C GLU A 166 17.20 -25.90 -13.97
N SER A 167 17.49 -24.69 -14.45
CA SER A 167 18.72 -24.43 -15.20
C SER A 167 19.99 -24.58 -14.36
N MET A 168 19.92 -24.39 -13.04
CA MET A 168 21.06 -24.55 -12.12
C MET A 168 21.24 -25.99 -11.61
N THR A 169 20.24 -26.86 -11.76
CA THR A 169 20.26 -28.24 -11.25
C THR A 169 20.52 -29.28 -12.33
N GLN A 170 20.30 -28.93 -13.60
CA GLN A 170 20.69 -29.77 -14.72
C GLN A 170 22.22 -29.69 -14.91
N GLU A 171 22.93 -30.80 -14.71
CA GLU A 171 24.17 -31.06 -15.47
C GLU A 171 23.81 -30.98 -16.96
N PRO A 172 24.70 -30.46 -17.84
CA PRO A 172 24.34 -30.13 -19.21
C PRO A 172 23.68 -31.34 -19.87
N MET A 173 22.38 -31.23 -20.16
CA MET A 173 21.72 -32.20 -21.02
C MET A 173 22.46 -32.16 -22.35
N GLU A 174 23.06 -33.29 -22.74
CA GLU A 174 23.50 -33.50 -24.11
C GLU A 174 22.33 -33.15 -25.02
N ALA A 175 22.56 -32.16 -25.88
CA ALA A 175 21.61 -31.67 -26.85
C ALA A 175 21.39 -32.74 -27.94
N THR A 176 20.58 -33.74 -27.65
CA THR A 176 20.02 -34.64 -28.66
C THR A 176 18.66 -35.12 -28.17
N GLU A 177 17.68 -35.18 -29.07
CA GLU A 177 16.28 -35.60 -28.88
C GLU A 177 15.27 -34.50 -28.51
N LEU A 178 15.12 -33.50 -29.38
CA LEU A 178 13.81 -32.86 -29.62
C LEU A 178 13.68 -32.45 -31.10
N VAL A 179 13.90 -33.37 -32.02
CA VAL A 179 13.35 -33.34 -33.39
C VAL A 179 13.18 -34.78 -33.85
N GLU A 180 11.95 -35.28 -33.86
CA GLU A 180 11.45 -36.20 -34.89
C GLU A 180 9.91 -36.25 -34.76
N GLU A 181 9.22 -35.91 -35.85
CA GLU A 181 7.77 -36.08 -36.00
C GLU A 181 7.43 -37.59 -36.01
N PRO A 182 6.28 -38.02 -35.49
CA PRO A 182 5.98 -39.45 -35.44
C PRO A 182 5.51 -39.94 -36.81
N GLU A 183 6.32 -40.77 -37.47
CA GLU A 183 5.82 -41.72 -38.47
C GLU A 183 5.35 -43.01 -37.79
N ASN A 184 4.05 -43.29 -37.97
CA ASN A 184 3.37 -44.58 -37.89
C ASN A 184 2.86 -45.09 -36.51
N PRO A 185 1.53 -45.36 -36.35
CA PRO A 185 0.92 -45.70 -35.06
C PRO A 185 0.52 -47.19 -34.97
N GLU A 186 1.45 -48.13 -34.89
CA GLU A 186 1.10 -49.52 -34.53
C GLU A 186 2.21 -50.19 -33.70
N ALA A 187 1.97 -50.35 -32.39
CA ALA A 187 2.27 -51.57 -31.61
C ALA A 187 2.35 -51.28 -30.10
N ASN A 188 1.31 -51.76 -29.39
CA ASN A 188 1.29 -52.32 -28.03
C ASN A 188 1.36 -51.41 -26.78
N GLY A 189 0.29 -51.52 -25.98
CA GLY A 189 0.32 -51.51 -24.52
C GLY A 189 0.13 -50.15 -23.83
N SER A 190 -1.06 -49.57 -23.91
CA SER A 190 -1.48 -48.40 -23.12
C SER A 190 -2.59 -48.75 -22.15
N THR A 191 -2.51 -48.26 -20.90
CA THR A 191 -3.66 -48.25 -19.98
C THR A 191 -4.08 -46.79 -19.79
N VAL A 192 -5.37 -46.51 -19.99
CA VAL A 192 -5.96 -45.16 -19.87
C VAL A 192 -6.38 -44.95 -18.42
N VAL A 193 -6.00 -43.81 -17.83
CA VAL A 193 -6.51 -43.36 -16.53
C VAL A 193 -7.07 -41.95 -16.70
N GLU A 194 -8.38 -41.79 -16.43
CA GLU A 194 -9.04 -40.49 -16.41
C GLU A 194 -8.57 -39.65 -15.21
N THR A 195 -8.25 -38.38 -15.47
CA THR A 195 -8.07 -37.36 -14.42
C THR A 195 -9.27 -36.42 -14.39
N LEU A 196 -9.45 -35.70 -13.28
CA LEU A 196 -10.64 -34.88 -12.95
C LEU A 196 -10.95 -33.72 -13.92
N GLU A 197 -10.14 -33.52 -14.97
CA GLU A 197 -10.37 -32.51 -16.02
C GLU A 197 -10.63 -33.13 -17.41
N GLY A 198 -10.86 -34.44 -17.50
CA GLY A 198 -11.38 -35.08 -18.73
C GLY A 198 -10.39 -35.26 -19.87
N GLU A 199 -9.08 -35.13 -19.63
CA GLU A 199 -8.05 -35.48 -20.62
C GLU A 199 -7.55 -36.93 -20.44
N GLU A 200 -7.52 -37.69 -21.54
CA GLU A 200 -6.98 -39.05 -21.60
C GLU A 200 -5.44 -39.00 -21.75
N VAL A 201 -4.71 -39.51 -20.75
CA VAL A 201 -3.24 -39.65 -20.82
C VAL A 201 -2.87 -41.13 -20.82
N VAL A 202 -2.11 -41.54 -21.84
CA VAL A 202 -1.59 -42.90 -22.01
C VAL A 202 -0.24 -43.03 -21.32
N VAL A 203 -0.13 -43.93 -20.34
CA VAL A 203 1.13 -44.26 -19.66
C VAL A 203 1.59 -45.67 -20.05
N ARG A 204 2.82 -45.80 -20.58
CA ARG A 204 3.50 -47.07 -20.85
C ARG A 204 4.36 -47.47 -19.65
N GLY A 205 4.12 -48.66 -19.09
CA GLY A 205 4.93 -49.22 -18.01
C GLY A 205 6.26 -49.80 -18.52
N ARG A 206 7.37 -49.51 -17.83
CA ARG A 206 8.67 -50.14 -18.05
C ARG A 206 8.81 -51.32 -17.08
N GLU A 207 9.08 -52.51 -17.60
CA GLU A 207 9.29 -53.73 -16.82
C GLU A 207 10.59 -53.70 -16.00
N LYS A 208 10.54 -54.46 -14.91
CA LYS A 208 11.50 -54.63 -13.83
C LYS A 208 12.80 -55.27 -14.32
N ASP A 209 13.92 -54.75 -13.83
CA ASP A 209 15.04 -55.57 -13.35
C ASP A 209 15.69 -54.83 -12.17
N GLU A 210 15.53 -55.42 -10.98
CA GLU A 210 16.15 -55.00 -9.72
C GLU A 210 17.53 -55.67 -9.59
N GLU A 211 18.59 -54.89 -9.37
CA GLU A 211 19.66 -55.27 -8.45
C GLU A 211 20.36 -54.02 -7.88
N SER A 212 20.00 -53.73 -6.63
CA SER A 212 20.74 -52.99 -5.60
C SER A 212 21.63 -51.81 -6.03
N ARG A 213 20.98 -50.66 -6.26
CA ARG A 213 21.55 -49.40 -5.80
C ARG A 213 20.53 -48.75 -4.89
N ASP A 214 20.86 -48.71 -3.60
CA ASP A 214 20.19 -47.84 -2.63
C ASP A 214 20.10 -46.45 -3.26
N VAL A 215 18.91 -46.07 -3.71
CA VAL A 215 18.63 -44.70 -4.11
C VAL A 215 18.57 -43.94 -2.80
N ASP A 216 19.72 -43.45 -2.38
CA ASP A 216 19.85 -42.40 -1.40
C ASP A 216 18.85 -41.32 -1.82
N LEU A 217 17.79 -41.14 -1.05
CA LEU A 217 16.86 -40.01 -1.16
C LEU A 217 17.58 -38.78 -0.62
N GLY A 218 18.76 -38.51 -1.19
CA GLY A 218 19.66 -37.44 -0.87
C GLY A 218 19.05 -36.15 -1.38
N THR A 219 18.53 -35.38 -0.45
CA THR A 219 18.37 -33.94 -0.52
C THR A 219 19.43 -33.28 -1.41
N THR A 220 19.07 -32.90 -2.63
CA THR A 220 19.84 -31.92 -3.40
C THR A 220 19.69 -30.58 -2.69
N THR A 221 20.63 -30.30 -1.78
CA THR A 221 20.74 -29.00 -1.10
C THR A 221 20.68 -27.90 -2.16
N PRO A 222 19.75 -26.94 -2.08
CA PRO A 222 19.74 -25.83 -3.03
C PRO A 222 21.10 -25.13 -2.96
N THR A 223 21.78 -24.97 -4.09
CA THR A 223 23.05 -24.26 -4.18
C THR A 223 22.95 -22.95 -3.40
N GLY A 224 23.91 -22.64 -2.52
CA GLY A 224 23.82 -21.46 -1.64
C GLY A 224 23.58 -20.14 -2.38
N GLN A 225 23.95 -20.08 -3.66
CA GLN A 225 23.67 -18.99 -4.60
C GLN A 225 22.16 -18.84 -4.93
N PHE A 226 21.46 -19.94 -5.21
CA PHE A 226 20.02 -19.92 -5.50
C PHE A 226 19.21 -19.38 -4.32
N ILE A 227 19.56 -19.81 -3.10
CA ILE A 227 18.90 -19.35 -1.87
C ILE A 227 19.10 -17.85 -1.69
N ARG A 228 20.32 -17.33 -1.91
CA ARG A 228 20.61 -15.89 -1.82
C ARG A 228 19.79 -15.11 -2.84
N LEU A 229 19.79 -15.55 -4.10
CA LEU A 229 19.05 -14.90 -5.19
C LEU A 229 17.55 -14.86 -4.91
N THR A 230 16.98 -15.96 -4.42
CA THR A 230 15.58 -16.04 -4.02
C THR A 230 15.25 -15.03 -2.93
N LYS A 231 16.08 -14.95 -1.89
CA LYS A 231 15.91 -13.97 -0.80
C LYS A 231 15.98 -12.54 -1.32
N THR A 232 16.93 -12.25 -2.21
CA THR A 232 17.11 -10.92 -2.80
C THR A 232 15.88 -10.51 -3.59
N PHE A 233 15.36 -11.37 -4.47
CA PHE A 233 14.21 -11.04 -5.29
C PHE A 233 12.92 -10.88 -4.47
N ALA A 234 12.76 -11.68 -3.42
CA ALA A 234 11.67 -11.53 -2.47
C ALA A 234 11.71 -10.15 -1.77
N LEU A 235 12.89 -9.72 -1.30
CA LEU A 235 13.08 -8.40 -0.69
C LEU A 235 12.90 -7.26 -1.70
N CYS A 236 13.45 -7.40 -2.91
CA CYS A 236 13.23 -6.46 -4.01
C CYS A 236 11.74 -6.19 -4.25
N THR A 237 10.93 -7.24 -4.25
CA THR A 237 9.49 -7.14 -4.48
C THR A 237 8.82 -6.36 -3.34
N ALA A 238 9.01 -6.78 -2.09
CA ALA A 238 8.33 -6.14 -0.95
C ALA A 238 8.79 -4.68 -0.73
N PHE A 239 10.09 -4.41 -0.84
CA PHE A 239 10.61 -3.05 -0.64
C PHE A 239 10.21 -2.11 -1.76
N ALA A 240 10.21 -2.58 -3.02
CA ALA A 240 9.74 -1.78 -4.14
C ALA A 240 8.25 -1.43 -4.03
N ALA A 241 7.41 -2.34 -3.52
CA ALA A 241 6.00 -2.04 -3.26
C ALA A 241 5.85 -0.91 -2.23
N ASN A 242 6.53 -1.01 -1.07
CA ASN A 242 6.47 0.03 -0.04
C ASN A 242 6.99 1.38 -0.52
N ILE A 243 8.07 1.41 -1.31
CA ILE A 243 8.63 2.63 -1.91
C ILE A 243 7.73 3.19 -3.02
N GLY A 244 7.02 2.33 -3.76
CA GLY A 244 6.09 2.78 -4.81
C GLY A 244 4.87 3.50 -4.24
N GLY A 245 4.33 2.99 -3.13
CA GLY A 245 3.15 3.55 -2.48
C GLY A 245 3.29 5.00 -2.02
N MET A 246 4.52 5.46 -1.74
CA MET A 246 4.76 6.86 -1.32
C MET A 246 4.83 7.86 -2.49
N ALA A 247 4.94 7.39 -3.74
CA ALA A 247 5.14 8.26 -4.92
C ALA A 247 3.92 9.13 -5.25
N THR A 248 2.72 8.58 -5.08
CA THR A 248 1.44 9.21 -5.41
C THR A 248 0.60 9.38 -4.15
N LEU A 249 -0.36 10.28 -4.22
CA LEU A 249 -1.27 10.53 -3.11
C LEU A 249 -2.15 9.30 -2.78
N THR A 250 -2.56 8.54 -3.80
CA THR A 250 -3.42 7.35 -3.66
C THR A 250 -2.67 6.03 -3.44
N GLY A 251 -1.34 6.02 -3.55
CA GLY A 251 -0.54 4.80 -3.48
C GLY A 251 -0.58 4.13 -2.10
N THR A 252 -0.59 4.92 -1.02
CA THR A 252 -0.59 4.41 0.35
C THR A 252 -1.53 5.22 1.27
N PRO A 253 -2.26 4.57 2.20
CA PRO A 253 -3.19 5.27 3.09
C PRO A 253 -2.60 6.42 3.93
N PRO A 254 -1.35 6.36 4.46
CA PRO A 254 -0.71 7.47 5.15
C PRO A 254 -0.73 8.80 4.38
N ASN A 255 -0.58 8.77 3.06
CA ASN A 255 -0.59 9.98 2.23
C ASN A 255 -1.99 10.61 2.18
N ILE A 256 -3.03 9.78 2.10
CA ILE A 256 -4.41 10.25 2.15
C ILE A 256 -4.76 10.77 3.54
N ILE A 257 -4.27 10.11 4.60
CA ILE A 257 -4.49 10.57 5.98
C ILE A 257 -3.86 11.93 6.20
N LEU A 258 -2.62 12.11 5.75
CA LEU A 258 -1.95 13.40 5.75
C LEU A 258 -2.79 14.49 5.07
N LYS A 259 -3.23 14.25 3.84
CA LYS A 259 -4.03 15.23 3.09
C LYS A 259 -5.29 15.59 3.86
N THR A 260 -5.98 14.60 4.42
CA THR A 260 -7.25 14.84 5.13
C THR A 260 -7.04 15.74 6.35
N ILE A 261 -6.05 15.42 7.20
CA ILE A 261 -5.76 16.21 8.40
C ILE A 261 -5.23 17.60 8.01
N ALA A 262 -4.39 17.68 6.98
CA ALA A 262 -3.88 18.96 6.50
C ALA A 262 -5.02 19.85 5.96
N ASP A 263 -5.92 19.30 5.15
CA ASP A 263 -7.08 20.04 4.65
C ASP A 263 -7.96 20.54 5.82
N GLU A 264 -8.19 19.71 6.83
CA GLU A 264 -8.97 20.09 8.03
C GLU A 264 -8.31 21.24 8.81
N ILE A 265 -6.99 21.19 9.01
CA ILE A 265 -6.22 22.24 9.70
C ILE A 265 -6.29 23.57 8.92
N PHE A 266 -6.11 23.53 7.61
CA PHE A 266 -6.07 24.74 6.78
C PHE A 266 -7.47 25.32 6.51
N GLU A 267 -8.50 24.48 6.38
CA GLU A 267 -9.88 24.92 6.15
C GLU A 267 -10.42 25.74 7.34
N LYS A 268 -10.03 25.40 8.57
CA LYS A 268 -10.38 26.17 9.79
C LYS A 268 -9.94 27.62 9.74
N VAL A 269 -8.82 27.89 9.05
CA VAL A 269 -8.29 29.25 8.87
C VAL A 269 -8.69 29.85 7.52
N GLY A 270 -9.56 29.19 6.76
CA GLY A 270 -10.03 29.67 5.45
C GLY A 270 -8.97 29.58 4.34
N SER A 271 -7.97 28.70 4.50
CA SER A 271 -6.90 28.46 3.53
C SER A 271 -6.99 27.06 2.92
N ASP A 272 -6.34 26.85 1.78
CA ASP A 272 -6.09 25.53 1.20
C ASP A 272 -4.76 24.98 1.75
N SER A 273 -4.69 23.67 1.99
CA SER A 273 -3.44 22.99 2.39
C SER A 273 -2.42 22.99 1.25
N GLY A 274 -2.89 23.17 0.00
CA GLY A 274 -2.07 23.07 -1.20
C GLY A 274 -1.71 21.64 -1.59
N ILE A 275 -2.14 20.62 -0.82
CA ILE A 275 -1.92 19.22 -1.16
C ILE A 275 -2.99 18.78 -2.17
N SER A 276 -2.59 18.75 -3.44
CA SER A 276 -3.36 18.11 -4.52
C SER A 276 -2.67 16.84 -4.99
N PHE A 277 -3.39 15.96 -5.70
CA PHE A 277 -2.76 14.80 -6.34
C PHE A 277 -1.53 15.20 -7.19
N ALA A 278 -1.65 16.26 -7.99
CA ALA A 278 -0.59 16.75 -8.87
C ALA A 278 0.64 17.23 -8.09
N ASN A 279 0.41 18.05 -7.06
CA ASN A 279 1.48 18.61 -6.22
C ASN A 279 2.19 17.50 -5.44
N TRP A 280 1.45 16.51 -4.94
CA TRP A 280 2.04 15.36 -4.29
C TRP A 280 2.91 14.54 -5.25
N LEU A 281 2.45 14.31 -6.48
CA LEU A 281 3.24 13.56 -7.46
C LEU A 281 4.58 14.25 -7.75
N ILE A 282 4.61 15.59 -7.85
CA ILE A 282 5.84 16.37 -8.10
C ILE A 282 6.87 16.15 -7.00
N ILE A 283 6.45 16.06 -5.72
CA ILE A 283 7.39 15.87 -4.60
C ILE A 283 7.69 14.39 -4.32
N GLY A 284 6.68 13.52 -4.43
CA GLY A 284 6.72 12.11 -4.03
C GLY A 284 7.39 11.23 -5.08
N PHE A 285 7.15 11.48 -6.37
CA PHE A 285 7.75 10.68 -7.43
C PHE A 285 9.29 10.74 -7.42
N PRO A 286 9.95 11.92 -7.43
CA PRO A 286 11.41 11.99 -7.39
C PRO A 286 11.99 11.33 -6.14
N LEU A 287 11.36 11.56 -4.98
CA LEU A 287 11.77 10.94 -3.72
C LEU A 287 11.72 9.41 -3.79
N SER A 288 10.58 8.87 -4.23
CA SER A 288 10.39 7.42 -4.35
C SER A 288 11.37 6.79 -5.33
N LEU A 289 11.70 7.47 -6.43
CA LEU A 289 12.67 7.00 -7.42
C LEU A 289 14.08 6.96 -6.84
N ILE A 290 14.49 7.99 -6.09
CA ILE A 290 15.80 8.02 -5.41
C ILE A 290 15.88 6.89 -4.37
N CYS A 291 14.84 6.69 -3.57
CA CYS A 291 14.76 5.57 -2.62
C CYS A 291 14.81 4.21 -3.32
N LEU A 292 14.15 4.06 -4.48
CA LEU A 292 14.15 2.84 -5.26
C LEU A 292 15.56 2.51 -5.78
N LEU A 293 16.23 3.49 -6.40
CA LEU A 293 17.57 3.32 -6.95
C LEU A 293 18.60 3.02 -5.85
N PHE A 294 18.50 3.71 -4.72
CA PHE A 294 19.33 3.43 -3.54
C PHE A 294 19.10 1.99 -3.05
N THR A 295 17.84 1.58 -2.88
CA THR A 295 17.49 0.23 -2.41
C THR A 295 17.96 -0.84 -3.38
N TRP A 296 17.83 -0.59 -4.68
CA TRP A 296 18.34 -1.47 -5.73
C TRP A 296 19.86 -1.65 -5.63
N PHE A 297 20.61 -0.55 -5.54
CA PHE A 297 22.07 -0.59 -5.39
C PHE A 297 22.49 -1.30 -4.09
N TRP A 298 21.82 -1.00 -2.99
CA TRP A 298 22.10 -1.64 -1.69
C TRP A 298 21.84 -3.14 -1.71
N LEU A 299 20.68 -3.59 -2.20
CA LEU A 299 20.34 -5.01 -2.26
C LEU A 299 21.27 -5.77 -3.20
N GLN A 300 21.72 -5.14 -4.29
CA GLN A 300 22.77 -5.70 -5.13
C GLN A 300 24.05 -5.88 -4.32
N PHE A 301 24.57 -4.82 -3.71
CA PHE A 301 25.82 -4.89 -2.96
C PHE A 301 25.76 -5.94 -1.83
N PHE A 302 24.69 -5.89 -1.03
CA PHE A 302 24.54 -6.68 0.18
C PHE A 302 24.36 -8.19 -0.08
N TYR A 303 23.55 -8.57 -1.08
CA TYR A 303 23.30 -9.99 -1.36
C TYR A 303 24.20 -10.61 -2.42
N SER A 304 24.83 -9.80 -3.27
CA SER A 304 25.60 -10.33 -4.41
C SER A 304 27.06 -10.61 -4.07
N GLY A 305 27.66 -9.90 -3.11
CA GLY A 305 29.10 -9.98 -2.86
C GLY A 305 29.94 -9.82 -4.14
N GLU A 306 31.26 -9.99 -4.05
CA GLU A 306 32.14 -9.80 -5.22
C GLU A 306 32.02 -10.91 -6.28
N ARG A 307 31.23 -11.99 -6.06
CA ARG A 307 31.30 -13.22 -6.88
C ARG A 307 29.98 -13.94 -7.20
N CYS A 308 28.78 -13.48 -6.80
CA CYS A 308 27.53 -14.26 -7.05
C CYS A 308 26.89 -14.10 -8.44
N PHE A 309 27.36 -13.20 -9.29
CA PHE A 309 26.85 -13.06 -10.67
C PHE A 309 27.96 -13.36 -11.67
N LYS A 310 28.39 -14.62 -11.74
CA LYS A 310 29.07 -15.09 -12.94
C LYS A 310 28.08 -15.03 -14.11
N ASN A 311 28.59 -14.67 -15.29
CA ASN A 311 27.84 -14.73 -16.54
C ASN A 311 27.63 -16.20 -16.92
N GLU A 312 26.68 -16.86 -16.26
CA GLU A 312 26.15 -18.14 -16.73
C GLU A 312 25.15 -17.86 -17.84
N SER A 313 25.66 -17.85 -19.07
CA SER A 313 24.88 -17.51 -20.26
C SER A 313 23.62 -18.37 -20.40
N GLU A 314 23.68 -19.64 -20.02
CA GLU A 314 22.58 -20.61 -20.19
C GLU A 314 21.41 -20.35 -19.23
N THR A 315 21.68 -20.17 -17.94
CA THR A 315 20.66 -19.83 -16.94
C THR A 315 19.91 -18.54 -17.32
N TYR A 316 20.62 -17.50 -17.73
CA TYR A 316 19.99 -16.23 -18.08
C TYR A 316 19.21 -16.31 -19.40
N GLU A 317 19.70 -17.05 -20.38
CA GLU A 317 18.95 -17.24 -21.62
C GLU A 317 17.66 -18.06 -21.39
N SER A 318 17.67 -19.05 -20.49
CA SER A 318 16.44 -19.79 -20.12
C SER A 318 15.37 -18.88 -19.50
N VAL A 319 15.77 -17.96 -18.61
CA VAL A 319 14.87 -16.95 -18.02
C VAL A 319 14.35 -16.00 -19.10
N ARG A 320 15.19 -15.57 -20.03
CA ARG A 320 14.80 -14.70 -21.14
C ARG A 320 13.75 -15.37 -22.03
N VAL A 321 13.98 -16.62 -22.40
CA VAL A 321 13.06 -17.43 -23.21
C VAL A 321 11.74 -17.61 -22.48
N TYR A 322 11.78 -17.92 -21.17
CA TYR A 322 10.58 -18.02 -20.34
C TYR A 322 9.79 -16.70 -20.32
N LEU A 323 10.43 -15.57 -20.02
CA LEU A 323 9.76 -14.26 -19.97
C LEU A 323 9.13 -13.89 -21.31
N ARG A 324 9.83 -14.16 -22.42
CA ARG A 324 9.32 -13.89 -23.76
C ARG A 324 8.13 -14.79 -24.11
N ARG A 325 8.20 -16.09 -23.76
CA ARG A 325 7.07 -17.02 -23.90
C ARG A 325 5.88 -16.58 -23.05
N ALA A 326 6.09 -16.23 -21.79
CA ALA A 326 5.05 -15.74 -20.88
C ALA A 326 4.38 -14.48 -21.41
N TYR A 327 5.16 -13.53 -21.96
CA TYR A 327 4.60 -12.32 -22.59
C TYR A 327 3.83 -12.65 -23.88
N ASN A 328 4.37 -13.51 -24.74
CA ASN A 328 3.71 -13.89 -26.00
C ASN A 328 2.40 -14.66 -25.76
N ARG A 329 2.30 -15.45 -24.67
CA ARG A 329 1.07 -16.14 -24.25
C ARG A 329 -0.08 -15.19 -23.90
N LEU A 330 0.20 -13.91 -23.56
CA LEU A 330 -0.86 -12.92 -23.34
C LEU A 330 -1.55 -12.47 -24.63
N GLY A 331 -1.02 -12.81 -25.80
CA GLY A 331 -1.57 -12.39 -27.09
C GLY A 331 -1.56 -10.87 -27.32
N PRO A 332 -2.21 -10.39 -28.39
CA PRO A 332 -2.37 -8.97 -28.66
C PRO A 332 -3.25 -8.29 -27.60
N MET A 333 -3.04 -6.99 -27.40
CA MET A 333 -3.77 -6.22 -26.40
C MET A 333 -5.28 -6.21 -26.71
N THR A 334 -6.08 -6.71 -25.78
CA THR A 334 -7.53 -6.84 -25.94
C THR A 334 -8.20 -5.46 -25.96
N PHE A 335 -9.44 -5.39 -26.43
CA PHE A 335 -10.21 -4.14 -26.42
C PHE A 335 -10.33 -3.56 -25.00
N GLN A 336 -10.60 -4.43 -24.03
CA GLN A 336 -10.81 -4.04 -22.64
C GLN A 336 -9.54 -3.53 -21.99
N GLU A 337 -8.40 -4.20 -22.24
CA GLU A 337 -7.09 -3.70 -21.80
C GLU A 337 -6.82 -2.28 -22.35
N LYS A 338 -7.15 -2.02 -23.62
CA LYS A 338 -6.96 -0.70 -24.24
C LYS A 338 -7.86 0.36 -23.61
N VAL A 339 -9.15 0.06 -23.43
CA VAL A 339 -10.10 0.99 -22.82
C VAL A 339 -9.69 1.31 -21.38
N VAL A 340 -9.35 0.29 -20.58
CA VAL A 340 -8.88 0.49 -19.21
C VAL A 340 -7.59 1.32 -19.17
N LEU A 341 -6.64 1.08 -20.07
CA LEU A 341 -5.43 1.90 -20.17
C LEU A 341 -5.76 3.36 -20.51
N ILE A 342 -6.67 3.60 -21.46
CA ILE A 342 -7.11 4.96 -21.83
C ILE A 342 -7.77 5.64 -20.64
N VAL A 343 -8.72 4.96 -19.98
CA VAL A 343 -9.45 5.46 -18.81
C VAL A 343 -8.49 5.79 -17.66
N PHE A 344 -7.50 4.94 -17.43
CA PHE A 344 -6.46 5.15 -16.44
C PHE A 344 -5.60 6.38 -16.75
N VAL A 345 -5.17 6.54 -18.01
CA VAL A 345 -4.43 7.74 -18.45
C VAL A 345 -5.29 9.00 -18.34
N VAL A 346 -6.56 8.93 -18.71
CA VAL A 346 -7.51 10.05 -18.57
C VAL A 346 -7.67 10.43 -17.11
N LEU A 347 -7.81 9.47 -16.18
CA LEU A 347 -7.89 9.76 -14.75
C LEU A 347 -6.63 10.50 -14.26
N ALA A 348 -5.45 9.99 -14.61
CA ALA A 348 -4.19 10.64 -14.24
C ALA A 348 -4.10 12.06 -14.79
N LEU A 349 -4.52 12.28 -16.04
CA LEU A 349 -4.56 13.62 -16.65
C LEU A 349 -5.58 14.53 -15.96
N LEU A 350 -6.75 14.03 -15.59
CA LEU A 350 -7.76 14.80 -14.85
C LEU A 350 -7.22 15.26 -13.50
N TRP A 351 -6.51 14.40 -12.77
CA TRP A 351 -5.85 14.81 -11.52
C TRP A 351 -4.74 15.84 -11.76
N MET A 352 -3.87 15.61 -12.74
CA MET A 352 -2.76 16.52 -13.06
C MET A 352 -3.24 17.90 -13.51
N THR A 353 -4.37 17.99 -14.20
CA THR A 353 -4.90 19.23 -14.78
C THR A 353 -5.95 19.92 -13.90
N ARG A 354 -6.31 19.36 -12.73
CA ARG A 354 -7.32 19.94 -11.84
C ARG A 354 -6.89 21.30 -11.30
N ASN A 355 -5.73 21.32 -10.63
CA ASN A 355 -5.15 22.53 -10.05
C ASN A 355 -3.61 22.48 -10.10
N PRO A 356 -3.00 22.55 -11.28
CA PRO A 356 -1.54 22.42 -11.45
C PRO A 356 -0.75 23.62 -10.92
N GLN A 357 -1.39 24.64 -10.31
CA GLN A 357 -0.83 25.90 -9.79
C GLN A 357 -0.11 26.81 -10.81
N VAL A 358 0.46 26.26 -11.88
CA VAL A 358 1.17 26.98 -12.95
C VAL A 358 0.21 27.55 -14.00
N VAL A 359 -0.87 26.82 -14.30
CA VAL A 359 -1.92 27.23 -15.24
C VAL A 359 -3.28 27.10 -14.57
N PRO A 360 -4.28 27.91 -14.96
CA PRO A 360 -5.63 27.71 -14.47
C PRO A 360 -6.15 26.34 -14.91
N GLY A 361 -6.22 25.40 -13.97
CA GLY A 361 -6.74 24.06 -14.21
C GLY A 361 -8.25 24.04 -14.36
N TRP A 362 -8.81 22.88 -14.73
CA TRP A 362 -10.26 22.74 -14.92
C TRP A 362 -11.05 22.94 -13.62
N GLY A 363 -10.41 22.83 -12.44
CA GLY A 363 -11.04 23.16 -11.15
C GLY A 363 -11.51 24.61 -11.05
N ASN A 364 -10.87 25.54 -11.77
CA ASN A 364 -11.24 26.96 -11.79
C ASN A 364 -12.53 27.24 -12.58
N LEU A 365 -13.05 26.27 -13.35
CA LEU A 365 -14.34 26.39 -14.02
C LEU A 365 -15.52 26.37 -13.04
N PHE A 366 -15.28 25.95 -11.79
CA PHE A 366 -16.28 25.79 -10.77
C PHE A 366 -15.98 26.69 -9.56
N LYS A 367 -16.98 26.87 -8.69
CA LYS A 367 -16.82 27.62 -7.45
C LYS A 367 -15.77 26.94 -6.55
N LYS A 368 -14.95 27.74 -5.86
CA LYS A 368 -13.99 27.23 -4.86
C LYS A 368 -14.72 26.36 -3.83
N GLY A 369 -14.15 25.20 -3.52
CA GLY A 369 -14.73 24.19 -2.62
C GLY A 369 -15.69 23.19 -3.28
N TYR A 370 -16.12 23.40 -4.53
CA TYR A 370 -17.06 22.49 -5.22
C TYR A 370 -16.36 21.44 -6.10
N THR A 371 -15.03 21.49 -6.21
CA THR A 371 -14.24 20.55 -7.01
C THR A 371 -13.18 19.88 -6.15
N GLY A 372 -13.26 18.54 -6.04
CA GLY A 372 -12.29 17.65 -5.37
C GLY A 372 -11.56 16.73 -6.36
N ASP A 373 -10.45 16.12 -5.93
CA ASP A 373 -9.78 15.05 -6.71
C ASP A 373 -10.68 13.80 -6.79
N SER A 374 -11.57 13.64 -5.81
CA SER A 374 -12.56 12.56 -5.74
C SER A 374 -13.55 12.56 -6.91
N ILE A 375 -13.92 13.74 -7.43
CA ILE A 375 -14.91 13.87 -8.51
C ILE A 375 -14.41 13.15 -9.77
N ALA A 376 -13.13 13.35 -10.12
CA ALA A 376 -12.52 12.66 -11.26
C ALA A 376 -12.52 11.13 -11.04
N ALA A 377 -12.16 10.68 -9.84
CA ALA A 377 -12.11 9.25 -9.50
C ALA A 377 -13.50 8.58 -9.56
N VAL A 378 -14.52 9.25 -9.02
CA VAL A 378 -15.91 8.76 -9.02
C VAL A 378 -16.52 8.82 -10.42
N LEU A 379 -16.24 9.86 -11.21
CA LEU A 379 -16.67 9.95 -12.61
C LEU A 379 -16.13 8.78 -13.44
N ILE A 380 -14.83 8.50 -13.31
CA ILE A 380 -14.19 7.38 -13.99
C ILE A 380 -14.73 6.04 -13.50
N THR A 381 -14.99 5.91 -12.20
CA THR A 381 -15.67 4.74 -11.63
C THR A 381 -17.03 4.53 -12.29
N ALA A 382 -17.90 5.55 -12.33
CA ALA A 382 -19.20 5.46 -12.97
C ALA A 382 -19.10 5.07 -14.45
N PHE A 383 -18.10 5.60 -15.17
CA PHE A 383 -17.81 5.21 -16.54
C PHE A 383 -17.46 3.72 -16.67
N LEU A 384 -16.63 3.16 -15.78
CA LEU A 384 -16.27 1.73 -15.81
C LEU A 384 -17.47 0.78 -15.62
N PHE A 385 -18.49 1.22 -14.88
CA PHE A 385 -19.74 0.47 -14.70
C PHE A 385 -20.75 0.69 -15.84
N ALA A 386 -20.65 1.80 -16.57
CA ALA A 386 -21.56 2.14 -17.66
C ALA A 386 -21.04 1.71 -19.05
N PHE A 387 -19.73 1.58 -19.23
CA PHE A 387 -19.12 1.30 -20.53
C PHE A 387 -19.06 -0.22 -20.81
N PRO A 388 -19.47 -0.69 -22.01
CA PRO A 388 -19.51 -2.11 -22.33
C PRO A 388 -18.10 -2.70 -22.54
N SER A 389 -17.89 -3.92 -22.07
CA SER A 389 -16.64 -4.69 -22.23
C SER A 389 -16.42 -5.18 -23.65
N HIS A 390 -17.48 -5.29 -24.46
CA HIS A 390 -17.41 -5.61 -25.87
C HIS A 390 -18.19 -4.56 -26.66
N ILE A 391 -17.64 -4.05 -27.75
CA ILE A 391 -18.41 -3.17 -28.66
C ILE A 391 -19.51 -4.04 -29.28
N PRO A 392 -20.81 -3.71 -29.10
CA PRO A 392 -21.86 -4.39 -29.82
C PRO A 392 -21.60 -4.15 -31.31
N CYS A 393 -21.32 -5.24 -32.03
CA CYS A 393 -20.90 -5.17 -33.42
C CYS A 393 -22.09 -4.79 -34.32
N LEU A 394 -22.43 -3.49 -34.40
CA LEU A 394 -23.39 -2.97 -35.38
C LEU A 394 -23.00 -3.32 -36.83
N HIS A 395 -21.72 -3.59 -37.10
CA HIS A 395 -21.20 -3.97 -38.41
C HIS A 395 -21.20 -5.48 -38.70
N LYS A 396 -21.21 -6.36 -37.68
CA LYS A 396 -21.31 -7.82 -37.89
C LYS A 396 -22.75 -8.29 -38.05
N ALA A 397 -23.74 -7.49 -37.63
CA ALA A 397 -25.15 -7.74 -37.94
C ALA A 397 -25.49 -7.58 -39.43
N LYS A 398 -24.55 -7.08 -40.26
CA LYS A 398 -24.74 -6.88 -41.71
C LYS A 398 -23.93 -7.85 -42.59
N LYS A 399 -22.99 -8.62 -42.01
CA LYS A 399 -22.37 -9.76 -42.69
C LYS A 399 -23.09 -11.00 -42.18
N GLY A 400 -24.24 -11.27 -42.80
CA GLY A 400 -24.77 -12.63 -42.83
C GLY A 400 -23.71 -13.54 -43.43
N ASP A 401 -23.65 -14.74 -42.87
CA ASP A 401 -23.23 -15.98 -43.50
C ASP A 401 -22.09 -15.87 -44.51
N GLU A 402 -20.86 -16.11 -44.04
CA GLU A 402 -19.87 -16.98 -44.71
C GLU A 402 -18.51 -16.85 -44.02
N GLU A 403 -17.89 -18.02 -43.78
CA GLU A 403 -16.49 -18.24 -43.42
C GLU A 403 -16.05 -17.98 -41.97
N ASN A 404 -16.36 -18.95 -41.08
CA ASN A 404 -15.38 -19.79 -40.36
C ASN A 404 -16.05 -20.41 -39.11
N GLY A 405 -16.27 -21.73 -39.17
CA GLY A 405 -17.18 -22.49 -38.30
C GLY A 405 -16.65 -22.90 -36.93
N GLU A 406 -16.07 -21.97 -36.14
CA GLU A 406 -15.67 -22.26 -34.75
C GLU A 406 -16.25 -21.31 -33.70
N GLU A 407 -17.01 -20.25 -34.07
CA GLU A 407 -17.66 -19.32 -33.12
C GLU A 407 -19.21 -19.36 -33.19
N ALA A 408 -19.81 -20.48 -33.64
CA ALA A 408 -21.23 -20.57 -33.96
C ALA A 408 -22.16 -21.07 -32.83
N ASP A 409 -21.65 -21.34 -31.62
CA ASP A 409 -22.44 -21.94 -30.52
C ASP A 409 -22.78 -20.98 -29.36
N LEU A 410 -22.58 -19.67 -29.52
CA LEU A 410 -23.11 -18.70 -28.54
C LEU A 410 -24.56 -18.36 -28.91
N SER A 411 -25.47 -18.64 -27.98
CA SER A 411 -26.90 -18.29 -28.13
C SER A 411 -27.06 -16.81 -28.52
N GLU A 412 -28.01 -16.48 -29.41
CA GLU A 412 -28.22 -15.09 -29.85
C GLU A 412 -28.43 -14.13 -28.66
N GLU A 413 -29.00 -14.61 -27.55
CA GLU A 413 -29.14 -13.87 -26.29
C GLU A 413 -27.81 -13.52 -25.61
N GLU A 414 -26.79 -14.39 -25.67
CA GLU A 414 -25.46 -14.13 -25.10
C GLU A 414 -24.66 -13.11 -25.90
N ARG A 415 -24.85 -13.05 -27.22
CA ARG A 415 -24.16 -12.10 -28.12
C ARG A 415 -24.57 -10.63 -27.86
N TRP A 416 -25.76 -10.40 -27.32
CA TRP A 416 -26.29 -9.07 -27.01
C TRP A 416 -26.32 -8.75 -25.51
N LYS A 417 -25.79 -9.63 -24.66
CA LYS A 417 -25.76 -9.42 -23.22
C LYS A 417 -24.79 -8.29 -22.88
N PHE A 418 -25.33 -7.14 -22.46
CA PHE A 418 -24.53 -6.03 -21.98
C PHE A 418 -23.73 -6.46 -20.75
N GLN A 419 -22.41 -6.51 -20.91
CA GLN A 419 -21.47 -6.72 -19.81
C GLN A 419 -20.64 -5.45 -19.64
N PRO A 420 -20.69 -4.78 -18.48
CA PRO A 420 -19.86 -3.61 -18.23
C PRO A 420 -18.39 -4.01 -18.06
N LEU A 421 -17.47 -3.04 -18.18
CA LEU A 421 -16.05 -3.25 -17.87
C LEU A 421 -15.86 -3.76 -16.44
N LEU A 422 -16.72 -3.30 -15.53
CA LEU A 422 -16.67 -3.63 -14.12
C LEU A 422 -18.06 -3.94 -13.57
N ASP A 423 -18.14 -5.01 -12.79
CA ASP A 423 -19.33 -5.45 -12.06
C ASP A 423 -19.11 -5.26 -10.55
N TRP A 424 -20.21 -5.13 -9.81
CA TRP A 424 -20.14 -4.81 -8.38
C TRP A 424 -19.57 -5.97 -7.57
N ASP A 425 -19.84 -7.22 -7.97
CA ASP A 425 -19.37 -8.40 -7.26
C ASP A 425 -17.84 -8.49 -7.28
N THR A 426 -17.22 -8.25 -8.43
CA THR A 426 -15.75 -8.18 -8.57
C THR A 426 -15.17 -7.08 -7.68
N VAL A 427 -15.79 -5.90 -7.66
CA VAL A 427 -15.34 -4.77 -6.84
C VAL A 427 -15.46 -5.08 -5.36
N ASN A 428 -16.61 -5.60 -4.93
CA ASN A 428 -16.88 -5.92 -3.54
C ASN A 428 -15.91 -6.98 -2.98
N GLN A 429 -15.54 -7.97 -3.79
CA GLN A 429 -14.60 -9.02 -3.39
C GLN A 429 -13.15 -8.53 -3.31
N LYS A 430 -12.74 -7.61 -4.20
CA LYS A 430 -11.34 -7.18 -4.31
C LYS A 430 -11.02 -5.93 -3.49
N ILE A 431 -12.00 -5.12 -3.13
CA ILE A 431 -11.77 -3.92 -2.32
C ILE A 431 -11.40 -4.29 -0.88
N PRO A 432 -10.31 -3.71 -0.33
CA PRO A 432 -9.96 -3.86 1.08
C PRO A 432 -10.82 -2.93 1.96
N TRP A 433 -12.09 -3.26 2.17
CA TRP A 433 -13.04 -2.45 2.96
C TRP A 433 -12.52 -2.09 4.35
N GLY A 434 -11.73 -2.97 4.97
CA GLY A 434 -11.12 -2.72 6.27
C GLY A 434 -10.17 -1.52 6.28
N VAL A 435 -9.46 -1.23 5.17
CA VAL A 435 -8.57 -0.06 5.06
C VAL A 435 -9.39 1.23 4.98
N LEU A 436 -10.53 1.21 4.28
CA LEU A 436 -11.44 2.36 4.20
C LEU A 436 -12.02 2.70 5.57
N LEU A 437 -12.48 1.68 6.32
CA LEU A 437 -12.95 1.84 7.70
C LEU A 437 -11.83 2.35 8.63
N LEU A 438 -10.60 1.86 8.44
CA LEU A 438 -9.43 2.29 9.20
C LEU A 438 -9.12 3.78 9.01
N MET A 439 -9.20 4.26 7.78
CA MET A 439 -9.03 5.69 7.51
C MET A 439 -10.15 6.51 8.14
N GLY A 440 -11.42 6.09 8.00
CA GLY A 440 -12.56 6.78 8.64
C GLY A 440 -12.47 6.81 10.17
N GLY A 441 -12.07 5.69 10.78
CA GLY A 441 -11.79 5.62 12.21
C GLY A 441 -10.65 6.54 12.63
N GLY A 442 -9.63 6.67 11.78
CA GLY A 442 -8.54 7.59 12.03
C GLY A 442 -8.92 9.07 11.93
N PHE A 443 -9.78 9.43 10.99
CA PHE A 443 -10.35 10.78 10.91
C PHE A 443 -11.22 11.09 12.13
N ALA A 444 -11.97 10.09 12.63
CA ALA A 444 -12.73 10.22 13.86
C ALA A 444 -11.84 10.40 15.10
N VAL A 445 -10.68 9.74 15.14
CA VAL A 445 -9.66 9.94 16.20
C VAL A 445 -9.05 11.33 16.11
N ALA A 446 -8.70 11.80 14.91
CA ALA A 446 -8.16 13.15 14.71
C ALA A 446 -9.14 14.23 15.20
N GLU A 447 -10.40 14.16 14.77
CA GLU A 447 -11.48 15.06 15.22
C GLU A 447 -11.68 15.02 16.73
N ALA A 448 -11.57 13.84 17.36
CA ALA A 448 -11.68 13.70 18.80
C ALA A 448 -10.47 14.29 19.55
N CYS A 449 -9.24 14.10 19.04
CA CYS A 449 -8.04 14.71 19.59
C CYS A 449 -8.15 16.24 19.55
N GLU A 450 -8.63 16.77 18.43
CA GLU A 450 -8.70 18.21 18.22
C GLU A 450 -9.83 18.84 19.04
N SER A 451 -11.06 18.33 18.91
CA SER A 451 -12.23 18.87 19.61
C SER A 451 -12.14 18.75 21.14
N SER A 452 -11.26 17.88 21.65
CA SER A 452 -10.99 17.74 23.08
C SER A 452 -9.85 18.62 23.60
N GLY A 453 -9.02 19.20 22.73
CA GLY A 453 -7.77 19.88 23.11
C GLY A 453 -6.63 18.91 23.47
N LEU A 454 -6.77 17.61 23.20
CA LEU A 454 -5.75 16.62 23.53
C LEU A 454 -4.48 16.82 22.70
N SER A 455 -4.61 17.09 21.41
CA SER A 455 -3.47 17.29 20.52
C SER A 455 -2.71 18.58 20.86
N GLU A 456 -3.40 19.65 21.25
CA GLU A 456 -2.79 20.87 21.80
C GLU A 456 -2.03 20.59 23.12
N TRP A 457 -2.62 19.83 24.03
CA TRP A 457 -1.96 19.46 25.29
C TRP A 457 -0.72 18.59 25.09
N VAL A 458 -0.79 17.56 24.24
CA VAL A 458 0.37 16.69 23.95
C VAL A 458 1.46 17.50 23.26
N SER A 459 1.09 18.33 22.29
CA SER A 459 2.06 19.13 21.55
C SER A 459 2.73 20.19 22.40
N SER A 460 2.07 20.77 23.41
CA SER A 460 2.73 21.71 24.32
C SER A 460 3.86 21.03 25.11
N GLN A 461 3.66 19.77 25.56
CA GLN A 461 4.70 18.99 26.24
C GLN A 461 5.87 18.63 25.32
N LEU A 462 5.58 18.37 24.03
CA LEU A 462 6.61 18.09 23.03
C LEU A 462 7.36 19.36 22.61
N ALA A 463 6.69 20.52 22.59
CA ALA A 463 7.30 21.79 22.22
C ALA A 463 8.45 22.15 23.16
N ASP A 464 8.29 21.95 24.47
CA ASP A 464 9.33 22.18 25.48
C ASP A 464 10.59 21.33 25.22
N VAL A 465 10.43 20.10 24.71
CA VAL A 465 11.55 19.19 24.38
C VAL A 465 12.24 19.60 23.08
N MET A 466 11.51 20.23 22.16
CA MET A 466 11.99 20.62 20.84
C MET A 466 12.45 22.08 20.77
N GLU A 467 12.31 22.83 21.87
CA GLU A 467 12.71 24.23 21.95
C GLU A 467 14.21 24.38 21.64
N GLY A 468 14.54 25.25 20.69
CA GLY A 468 15.93 25.47 20.22
C GLY A 468 16.44 24.49 19.16
N MET A 469 15.68 23.46 18.77
CA MET A 469 16.02 22.61 17.64
C MET A 469 15.62 23.27 16.31
N SER A 470 16.47 23.17 15.28
CA SER A 470 16.07 23.60 13.93
C SER A 470 14.96 22.69 13.39
N THR A 471 14.08 23.22 12.55
CA THR A 471 12.96 22.49 11.91
C THR A 471 13.39 21.18 11.24
N LEU A 472 14.53 21.14 10.55
CA LEU A 472 15.02 19.93 9.88
C LEU A 472 15.44 18.84 10.87
N TRP A 473 16.10 19.21 11.96
CA TRP A 473 16.50 18.26 13.01
C TRP A 473 15.28 17.70 13.76
N ALA A 474 14.27 18.56 14.01
CA ALA A 474 13.00 18.12 14.58
C ALA A 474 12.28 17.14 13.63
N ALA A 475 12.21 17.46 12.34
CA ALA A 475 11.64 16.58 11.31
C ALA A 475 12.38 15.23 11.21
N LEU A 476 13.72 15.23 11.31
CA LEU A 476 14.54 14.02 11.33
C LEU A 476 14.21 13.13 12.54
N LEU A 477 14.13 13.72 13.73
CA LEU A 477 13.81 13.00 14.97
C LEU A 477 12.42 12.35 14.88
N LEU A 478 11.40 13.13 14.46
CA LEU A 478 10.03 12.64 14.27
C LEU A 478 9.98 11.51 13.23
N SER A 479 10.70 11.67 12.12
CA SER A 479 10.78 10.66 11.05
C SER A 479 11.38 9.34 11.56
N PHE A 480 12.45 9.39 12.39
CA PHE A 480 13.01 8.19 12.99
C PHE A 480 12.07 7.51 13.97
N MET A 481 11.38 8.27 14.82
CA MET A 481 10.39 7.73 15.75
C MET A 481 9.28 7.00 15.01
N VAL A 482 8.77 7.59 13.94
CA VAL A 482 7.69 7.04 13.12
C VAL A 482 8.17 5.83 12.30
N ALA A 483 9.35 5.92 11.68
CA ALA A 483 9.96 4.81 10.96
C ALA A 483 10.19 3.60 11.88
N ALA A 484 10.58 3.82 13.14
CA ALA A 484 10.68 2.75 14.13
C ALA A 484 9.31 2.17 14.51
N ALA A 485 8.32 3.04 14.80
CA ALA A 485 6.97 2.63 15.21
C ALA A 485 6.24 1.83 14.12
N THR A 486 6.41 2.20 12.85
CA THR A 486 5.74 1.53 11.72
C THR A 486 6.28 0.13 11.41
N ASN A 487 7.42 -0.28 12.00
CA ASN A 487 7.91 -1.65 11.85
C ASN A 487 7.15 -2.65 12.73
N VAL A 488 6.44 -2.17 13.76
CA VAL A 488 5.66 -3.01 14.69
C VAL A 488 4.16 -2.73 14.64
N THR A 489 3.75 -1.69 13.90
CA THR A 489 2.36 -1.23 13.79
C THR A 489 2.02 -1.02 12.32
N SER A 490 0.75 -1.15 11.94
CA SER A 490 0.29 -0.82 10.59
C SER A 490 0.55 0.65 10.22
N ASN A 491 1.11 0.89 9.02
CA ASN A 491 1.42 2.23 8.49
C ASN A 491 0.25 3.21 8.65
N THR A 492 -0.97 2.75 8.39
CA THR A 492 -2.20 3.55 8.44
C THR A 492 -2.55 3.96 9.88
N ALA A 493 -2.39 3.03 10.83
CA ALA A 493 -2.61 3.30 12.24
C ALA A 493 -1.53 4.24 12.80
N THR A 494 -0.26 4.06 12.41
CA THR A 494 0.82 4.97 12.80
C THR A 494 0.56 6.39 12.28
N ALA A 495 0.23 6.55 11.00
CA ALA A 495 -0.09 7.86 10.42
C ALA A 495 -1.22 8.56 11.18
N THR A 496 -2.30 7.83 11.45
CA THR A 496 -3.47 8.33 12.20
C THR A 496 -3.13 8.84 13.60
N LEU A 497 -2.24 8.14 14.31
CA LEU A 497 -1.88 8.51 15.68
C LEU A 497 -0.93 9.71 15.73
N PHE A 498 0.05 9.76 14.82
CA PHE A 498 1.10 10.77 14.87
C PHE A 498 0.74 12.07 14.15
N LEU A 499 0.02 12.01 13.02
CA LEU A 499 -0.21 13.19 12.17
C LEU A 499 -0.98 14.33 12.84
N PRO A 500 -2.07 14.11 13.60
CA PRO A 500 -2.77 15.18 14.31
C PRO A 500 -1.85 15.88 15.33
N ILE A 501 -1.06 15.09 16.06
CA ILE A 501 -0.18 15.59 17.12
C ILE A 501 0.94 16.45 16.54
N VAL A 502 1.59 16.00 15.46
CA VAL A 502 2.69 16.76 14.84
C VAL A 502 2.20 17.99 14.07
N GLY A 503 0.96 17.96 13.58
CA GLY A 503 0.31 19.14 12.99
C GLY A 503 0.15 20.26 14.01
N ASP A 504 -0.43 19.96 15.18
CA ASP A 504 -0.60 20.94 16.26
C ASP A 504 0.74 21.36 16.87
N LEU A 505 1.71 20.45 16.96
CA LEU A 505 3.07 20.78 17.37
C LEU A 505 3.74 21.81 16.46
N ALA A 506 3.57 21.68 15.14
CA ALA A 506 4.09 22.67 14.21
C ALA A 506 3.42 24.03 14.42
N ILE A 507 2.10 24.06 14.62
CA ILE A 507 1.35 25.31 14.88
C ILE A 507 1.83 25.96 16.18
N ASN A 508 2.04 25.17 17.23
CA ASN A 508 2.51 25.66 18.53
C ASN A 508 3.94 26.21 18.49
N LEU A 509 4.81 25.61 17.67
CA LEU A 509 6.17 26.08 17.42
C LEU A 509 6.24 27.21 16.37
N GLU A 510 5.09 27.66 15.84
CA GLU A 510 5.00 28.67 14.78
C GLU A 510 5.81 28.27 13.51
N ILE A 511 5.76 26.99 13.19
CA ILE A 511 6.36 26.37 12.00
C ILE A 511 5.24 25.93 11.06
N HIS A 512 5.49 25.99 9.75
CA HIS A 512 4.52 25.53 8.76
C HIS A 512 4.08 24.07 9.03
N PRO A 513 2.78 23.73 9.17
CA PRO A 513 2.33 22.38 9.57
C PRO A 513 2.89 21.24 8.71
N LEU A 514 2.92 21.45 7.40
CA LEU A 514 3.45 20.47 6.44
C LEU A 514 4.93 20.13 6.63
N SER A 515 5.72 20.98 7.31
CA SER A 515 7.14 20.71 7.62
C SER A 515 7.33 19.47 8.47
N PHE A 516 6.36 19.13 9.33
CA PHE A 516 6.39 17.90 10.12
C PHE A 516 5.46 16.83 9.58
N MET A 517 4.29 17.23 9.07
CA MET A 517 3.29 16.26 8.63
C MET A 517 3.75 15.46 7.39
N ILE A 518 4.37 16.10 6.38
CA ILE A 518 4.89 15.42 5.18
C ILE A 518 5.93 14.34 5.54
N PRO A 519 7.02 14.65 6.27
CA PRO A 519 8.03 13.66 6.58
C PRO A 519 7.50 12.54 7.50
N VAL A 520 6.57 12.83 8.41
CA VAL A 520 5.90 11.80 9.23
C VAL A 520 5.07 10.84 8.38
N ALA A 521 4.26 11.36 7.45
CA ALA A 521 3.43 10.53 6.58
C ALA A 521 4.28 9.60 5.69
N ILE A 522 5.35 10.13 5.09
CA ILE A 522 6.25 9.36 4.24
C ILE A 522 7.02 8.30 5.06
N SER A 523 7.46 8.66 6.27
CA SER A 523 8.18 7.74 7.17
C SER A 523 7.34 6.54 7.59
N CYS A 524 6.01 6.65 7.60
CA CYS A 524 5.11 5.50 7.81
C CYS A 524 5.28 4.42 6.72
N SER A 525 5.85 4.74 5.56
CA SER A 525 6.12 3.76 4.50
C SER A 525 7.49 3.07 4.63
N PHE A 526 8.34 3.48 5.59
CA PHE A 526 9.70 2.94 5.78
C PHE A 526 9.75 1.70 6.70
N ALA A 527 8.80 0.79 6.54
CA ALA A 527 8.73 -0.46 7.29
C ALA A 527 9.47 -1.60 6.56
N PHE A 528 10.79 -1.64 6.69
CA PHE A 528 11.66 -2.59 5.97
C PHE A 528 12.25 -3.72 6.83
N LEU A 529 12.06 -3.70 8.16
CA LEU A 529 12.81 -4.59 9.06
C LEU A 529 12.10 -5.93 9.33
N LEU A 530 10.80 -5.87 9.63
CA LEU A 530 10.06 -7.00 10.16
C LEU A 530 8.99 -7.50 9.17
N PRO A 531 8.71 -8.82 9.13
CA PRO A 531 7.63 -9.38 8.31
C PRO A 531 6.26 -8.78 8.64
N VAL A 532 6.02 -8.53 9.93
CA VAL A 532 4.73 -8.05 10.44
C VAL A 532 4.52 -6.56 10.14
N GLY A 533 5.58 -5.81 9.85
CA GLY A 533 5.49 -4.36 9.67
C GLY A 533 4.59 -3.93 8.49
N THR A 534 4.59 -4.70 7.40
CA THR A 534 3.70 -4.41 6.25
C THR A 534 3.21 -5.70 5.58
N PRO A 535 2.00 -5.70 4.98
CA PRO A 535 1.52 -6.86 4.23
C PRO A 535 2.45 -7.31 3.08
N PRO A 536 3.08 -6.42 2.29
CA PRO A 536 4.14 -6.80 1.35
C PRO A 536 5.23 -7.67 1.97
N ASN A 537 5.76 -7.27 3.12
CA ASN A 537 6.79 -8.02 3.83
C ASN A 537 6.27 -9.40 4.28
N ALA A 538 5.04 -9.46 4.80
CA ALA A 538 4.41 -10.70 5.24
C ALA A 538 4.17 -11.68 4.07
N ILE A 539 3.71 -11.18 2.91
CA ILE A 539 3.45 -11.99 1.72
C ILE A 539 4.76 -12.63 1.25
N VAL A 540 5.83 -11.85 1.07
CA VAL A 540 7.10 -12.42 0.61
C VAL A 540 7.73 -13.33 1.67
N PHE A 541 7.52 -13.07 2.95
CA PHE A 541 7.95 -13.95 4.04
C PHE A 541 7.20 -15.28 4.04
N SER A 542 5.91 -15.28 3.71
CA SER A 542 5.07 -16.49 3.64
C SER A 542 5.51 -17.50 2.58
N THR A 543 6.32 -17.08 1.60
CA THR A 543 6.93 -17.98 0.61
C THR A 543 7.91 -18.98 1.22
N GLY A 544 8.36 -18.77 2.46
CA GLY A 544 9.23 -19.68 3.20
C GLY A 544 10.73 -19.52 2.92
N TYR A 545 11.11 -18.66 1.97
CA TYR A 545 12.53 -18.47 1.60
C TYR A 545 13.29 -17.48 2.51
N LEU A 546 12.57 -16.58 3.18
CA LEU A 546 13.15 -15.52 4.02
C LEU A 546 13.14 -15.90 5.50
N LYS A 547 14.23 -15.57 6.21
CA LYS A 547 14.26 -15.57 7.68
C LYS A 547 14.18 -14.14 8.19
N VAL A 548 13.69 -13.94 9.42
CA VAL A 548 13.61 -12.61 10.06
C VAL A 548 14.97 -11.91 10.07
N LYS A 549 16.05 -12.67 10.33
CA LYS A 549 17.43 -12.15 10.27
C LYS A 549 17.78 -11.58 8.88
N ASP A 550 17.33 -12.21 7.80
CA ASP A 550 17.61 -11.73 6.44
C ASP A 550 16.93 -10.38 6.21
N MET A 551 15.67 -10.23 6.63
CA MET A 551 14.92 -8.98 6.50
C MET A 551 15.49 -7.85 7.37
N VAL A 552 15.79 -8.13 8.64
CA VAL A 552 16.34 -7.12 9.55
C VAL A 552 17.67 -6.59 9.04
N ILE A 553 18.58 -7.47 8.63
CA ILE A 553 19.90 -7.03 8.16
C ILE A 553 19.76 -6.31 6.80
N GLY A 554 19.05 -6.91 5.84
CA GLY A 554 18.84 -6.29 4.53
C GLY A 554 18.10 -4.95 4.59
N GLY A 555 17.12 -4.81 5.48
CA GLY A 555 16.28 -3.63 5.64
C GLY A 555 16.85 -2.55 6.56
N SER A 556 17.79 -2.88 7.46
CA SER A 556 18.35 -1.93 8.44
C SER A 556 18.95 -0.67 7.80
N LEU A 557 19.83 -0.84 6.81
CA LEU A 557 20.41 0.30 6.11
C LEU A 557 19.37 1.00 5.24
N VAL A 558 18.44 0.26 4.63
CA VAL A 558 17.36 0.84 3.82
C VAL A 558 16.51 1.77 4.68
N ASN A 559 16.08 1.32 5.86
CA ASN A 559 15.30 2.11 6.80
C ASN A 559 16.05 3.37 7.27
N LEU A 560 17.33 3.23 7.64
CA LEU A 560 18.15 4.35 8.08
C LEU A 560 18.34 5.41 6.97
N VAL A 561 18.78 4.98 5.80
CA VAL A 561 19.17 5.90 4.71
C VAL A 561 17.95 6.51 4.03
N THR A 562 16.82 5.81 3.92
CA THR A 562 15.60 6.39 3.35
C THR A 562 15.06 7.55 4.18
N VAL A 563 15.18 7.50 5.52
CA VAL A 563 14.89 8.64 6.39
C VAL A 563 15.81 9.84 6.09
N PHE A 564 17.12 9.61 5.91
CA PHE A 564 18.04 10.69 5.53
C PHE A 564 17.75 11.25 4.13
N ILE A 565 17.45 10.40 3.15
CA ILE A 565 17.03 10.82 1.80
C ILE A 565 15.77 11.68 1.88
N LEU A 566 14.80 11.31 2.73
CA LEU A 566 13.60 12.11 2.96
C LEU A 566 13.94 13.49 3.54
N ILE A 567 14.82 13.59 4.55
CA ILE A 567 15.19 14.90 5.10
C ILE A 567 15.98 15.75 4.10
N LEU A 568 16.83 15.13 3.27
CA LEU A 568 17.49 15.82 2.17
C LEU A 568 16.48 16.32 1.13
N ALA A 569 15.47 15.51 0.80
CA ALA A 569 14.37 15.92 -0.08
C ALA A 569 13.56 17.08 0.49
N MET A 570 13.29 17.03 1.80
CA MET A 570 12.66 18.13 2.54
C MET A 570 13.42 19.43 2.31
N ALA A 571 14.73 19.42 2.56
CA ALA A 571 15.57 20.60 2.36
C ALA A 571 15.75 21.02 0.89
N ALA A 572 15.85 20.06 -0.03
CA ALA A 572 16.27 20.32 -1.42
C ALA A 572 15.14 20.79 -2.35
N TRP A 573 13.94 20.20 -2.27
CA TRP A 573 12.84 20.57 -3.17
C TRP A 573 11.47 20.66 -2.52
N ILE A 574 11.17 19.93 -1.44
CA ILE A 574 9.83 19.97 -0.83
C ILE A 574 9.59 21.31 -0.11
N THR A 575 10.55 21.76 0.71
CA THR A 575 10.47 23.06 1.40
C THR A 575 10.39 24.23 0.43
N PRO A 576 11.24 24.34 -0.61
CA PRO A 576 11.08 25.39 -1.62
C PRO A 576 9.76 25.32 -2.39
N PHE A 577 9.27 24.12 -2.72
CA PHE A 577 8.05 23.95 -3.51
C PHE A 577 6.79 24.42 -2.76
N TYR A 578 6.67 24.10 -1.46
CA TYR A 578 5.55 24.53 -0.62
C TYR A 578 5.82 25.82 0.17
N ASN A 579 6.98 26.46 -0.02
CA ASN A 579 7.46 27.59 0.79
C ASN A 579 7.37 27.35 2.31
N LEU A 580 7.85 26.19 2.77
CA LEU A 580 7.70 25.74 4.17
C LEU A 580 8.54 26.50 5.21
N ASN A 581 9.40 27.43 4.77
CA ASN A 581 10.22 28.26 5.65
C ASN A 581 9.41 29.38 6.31
N GLU A 582 8.29 29.77 5.72
CA GLU A 582 7.44 30.84 6.23
C GLU A 582 6.23 30.25 6.92
N PHE A 583 6.00 30.68 8.16
CA PHE A 583 4.76 30.35 8.84
C PHE A 583 3.59 31.11 8.20
N PRO A 584 2.51 30.44 7.76
CA PRO A 584 1.46 31.15 7.04
C PRO A 584 0.77 32.19 7.94
N GLN A 585 0.74 33.45 7.50
CA GLN A 585 0.19 34.56 8.30
C GLN A 585 -1.28 34.38 8.70
N VAL A 586 -2.01 33.54 7.98
CA VAL A 586 -3.41 33.20 8.27
C VAL A 586 -3.53 32.52 9.64
N PHE A 587 -2.57 31.67 10.02
CA PHE A 587 -2.54 31.04 11.34
C PHE A 587 -2.21 32.04 12.45
N LEU A 588 -1.31 33.00 12.21
CA LEU A 588 -1.03 34.09 13.17
C LEU A 588 -2.28 34.97 13.39
N THR A 589 -2.98 35.29 12.30
CA THR A 589 -4.22 36.08 12.36
C THR A 589 -5.31 35.35 13.13
N ALA A 590 -5.47 34.03 12.90
CA ALA A 590 -6.42 33.20 13.63
C ALA A 590 -6.06 33.10 15.13
N LYS A 591 -4.78 32.86 15.46
CA LYS A 591 -4.28 32.83 16.85
C LYS A 591 -4.57 34.16 17.57
N ASN A 592 -4.27 35.29 16.93
CA ASN A 592 -4.55 36.61 17.50
C ASN A 592 -6.05 36.88 17.65
N SER A 593 -6.87 36.48 16.68
CA SER A 593 -8.34 36.65 16.73
C SER A 593 -8.97 35.81 17.85
N SER A 594 -8.46 34.60 18.09
CA SER A 594 -8.91 33.74 19.19
C SER A 594 -8.56 34.34 20.56
N VAL A 595 -7.35 34.89 20.72
CA VAL A 595 -6.91 35.59 21.94
C VAL A 595 -7.72 36.87 22.18
N VAL A 596 -8.04 37.64 21.13
CA VAL A 596 -8.90 38.83 21.23
C VAL A 596 -10.32 38.42 21.63
N SER A 597 -10.89 37.37 21.03
CA SER A 597 -12.23 36.88 21.39
C SER A 597 -12.28 36.34 22.83
N MET A 598 -11.23 35.66 23.31
CA MET A 598 -11.14 35.28 24.72
C MET A 598 -11.07 36.50 25.62
N ASN A 599 -10.21 37.48 25.31
CA ASN A 599 -10.10 38.70 26.11
C ASN A 599 -11.39 39.52 26.13
N GLU A 600 -12.14 39.59 25.03
CA GLU A 600 -13.47 40.21 24.98
C GLU A 600 -14.50 39.43 25.81
N THR A 601 -14.44 38.09 25.79
CA THR A 601 -15.29 37.25 26.63
C THR A 601 -14.97 37.42 28.11
N TYR A 602 -13.68 37.45 28.49
CA TYR A 602 -13.23 37.75 29.86
C TYR A 602 -13.58 39.20 30.27
N ALA A 603 -13.52 40.16 29.36
CA ALA A 603 -13.94 41.54 29.61
C ALA A 603 -15.46 41.64 29.82
N MET A 604 -16.28 40.93 29.04
CA MET A 604 -17.73 40.86 29.23
C MET A 604 -18.10 40.16 30.53
N VAL A 605 -17.42 39.06 30.88
CA VAL A 605 -17.62 38.34 32.13
C VAL A 605 -17.23 39.22 33.33
N ASN A 606 -16.08 39.91 33.29
CA ASN A 606 -15.69 40.85 34.34
C ASN A 606 -16.61 42.08 34.43
N ALA A 607 -17.11 42.61 33.32
CA ALA A 607 -18.10 43.68 33.31
C ALA A 607 -19.44 43.23 33.91
N SER A 608 -19.81 41.95 33.69
CA SER A 608 -21.00 41.34 34.30
C SER A 608 -20.83 41.15 35.81
N TYR A 609 -19.63 40.79 36.28
CA TYR A 609 -19.33 40.71 37.71
C TYR A 609 -19.25 42.09 38.39
N ALA A 610 -18.79 43.12 37.68
CA ALA A 610 -18.77 44.50 38.19
C ALA A 610 -20.18 45.10 38.38
N LEU A 611 -21.18 44.59 37.67
CA LEU A 611 -22.60 44.99 37.82
C LEU A 611 -23.34 44.24 38.94
N ILE A 612 -22.71 43.23 39.56
CA ILE A 612 -23.33 42.37 40.59
C ILE A 612 -22.66 42.56 41.97
N SER A 613 -21.63 43.39 42.09
CA SER A 613 -21.08 43.77 43.40
C SER A 613 -21.88 44.96 43.98
N PRO A 614 -22.44 44.84 45.21
CA PRO A 614 -23.19 45.90 45.86
C PRO A 614 -22.33 47.09 46.29
#